data_AF-A0A1Q7FUT7-F1
#
_entry.id   AF-A0A1Q7FUT7-F1
#
_cell.length_a   1.000
_cell.length_b   1.000
_cell.length_c   1.000
_cell.angle_alpha   90.00
_cell.angle_beta   90.00
_cell.angle_gamma   90.00
#
_symmetry.space_group_name_H-M   'P 1'
#
loop_
_entity.id
_entity.type
_entity.pdbx_description
1 polymer ?
#
loop_
_entity_poly.entity_id
_entity_poly.type
_entity_poly.pdbx_seq_one_letter_code
_entity_poly.pdbx_strand_id
1 'polypeptide(L)'
;MMTGERGFTLIEILISLAIFAVVVIGALGVLGAAGSGGFLESFPTGLAATRVARDITAASVYLQTFNEYAMGLNSSTLTAGTYSATPGATCSTTLTFTGSGLGAPPAPPGPPCNYPYQLNWQTLTVVIDPPWYACFNTSGTPLPCTATAPCFVKYSKASDSSCNTDTTKESLVLIDAKLAWQYCPRPTACVARTLEMDRFLP
;
A
#
# COMPACT_ATOMS: atom_id res chain seq x y z
N MET A 1 -36.82 45.33 -9.97
CA MET A 1 -37.88 44.42 -9.49
C MET A 1 -37.45 43.01 -9.90
N MET A 2 -37.09 42.20 -8.90
CA MET A 2 -36.78 40.75 -8.88
C MET A 2 -35.89 40.16 -9.98
N THR A 3 -34.63 39.92 -9.60
CA THR A 3 -33.69 38.95 -10.19
C THR A 3 -34.38 37.59 -10.27
N GLY A 4 -34.65 37.11 -11.49
CA GLY A 4 -35.24 35.79 -11.70
C GLY A 4 -34.22 34.70 -11.43
N GLU A 5 -34.14 34.25 -10.18
CA GLU A 5 -33.55 32.95 -9.83
C GLU A 5 -34.31 31.87 -10.63
N ARG A 6 -33.70 31.40 -11.72
CA ARG A 6 -34.18 30.20 -12.42
C ARG A 6 -33.80 29.00 -11.55
N GLY A 7 -34.64 28.72 -10.56
CA GLY A 7 -34.58 27.49 -9.78
C GLY A 7 -34.62 26.31 -10.74
N PHE A 8 -33.60 25.44 -10.64
CA PHE A 8 -33.55 24.16 -11.33
C PHE A 8 -34.88 23.46 -11.15
N THR A 9 -35.60 23.19 -12.24
CA THR A 9 -36.90 22.54 -12.12
C THR A 9 -36.68 21.13 -11.57
N LEU A 10 -37.60 20.65 -10.72
CA LEU A 10 -37.47 19.32 -10.10
C LEU A 10 -37.30 18.21 -11.17
N ILE A 11 -37.87 18.44 -12.35
CA ILE A 11 -37.70 17.63 -13.56
C ILE A 11 -36.25 17.60 -14.06
N GLU A 12 -35.54 18.74 -14.12
CA GLU A 12 -34.13 18.77 -14.54
C GLU A 12 -33.21 18.00 -13.57
N ILE A 13 -33.50 18.06 -12.27
CA ILE A 13 -32.74 17.29 -11.27
C ILE A 13 -32.97 15.79 -11.47
N LEU A 14 -34.22 15.38 -11.68
CA LEU A 14 -34.57 13.97 -11.93
C LEU A 14 -33.93 13.43 -13.22
N ILE A 15 -33.92 14.23 -14.30
CA ILE A 15 -33.27 13.85 -15.56
C ILE A 15 -31.75 13.74 -15.38
N SER A 16 -31.13 14.69 -14.66
CA SER A 16 -29.69 14.66 -14.38
C SER A 16 -29.30 13.43 -13.54
N LEU A 17 -30.12 13.07 -12.55
CA LEU A 17 -29.91 11.89 -11.70
C LEU A 17 -30.08 10.59 -12.49
N ALA A 18 -31.07 10.53 -13.40
CA ALA A 18 -31.30 9.37 -14.26
C ALA A 18 -30.14 9.13 -15.23
N ILE A 19 -29.64 10.19 -15.88
CA ILE A 19 -28.46 10.11 -16.75
C ILE A 19 -27.24 9.70 -15.94
N PHE A 20 -27.03 10.29 -14.76
CA PHE A 20 -25.91 9.91 -13.89
C PHE A 20 -25.99 8.43 -13.47
N ALA A 21 -27.16 7.93 -13.07
CA ALA A 21 -27.35 6.53 -12.72
C ALA A 21 -27.09 5.59 -13.90
N VAL A 22 -27.58 5.93 -15.10
CA VAL A 22 -27.32 5.15 -16.33
C VAL A 22 -25.84 5.18 -16.71
N VAL A 23 -25.16 6.31 -16.55
CA VAL A 23 -23.73 6.41 -16.84
C VAL A 23 -22.89 5.67 -15.80
N VAL A 24 -23.24 5.71 -14.51
CA VAL A 24 -22.52 4.99 -13.45
C VAL A 24 -22.76 3.48 -13.55
N ILE A 25 -24.02 3.05 -13.73
CA ILE A 25 -24.36 1.62 -13.93
C ILE A 25 -23.84 1.14 -15.29
N GLY A 26 -23.86 1.99 -16.32
CA GLY A 26 -23.30 1.69 -17.63
C GLY A 26 -21.78 1.62 -17.61
N ALA A 27 -21.07 2.49 -16.87
CA ALA A 27 -19.62 2.45 -16.72
C ALA A 27 -19.16 1.28 -15.83
N LEU A 28 -19.86 1.01 -14.72
CA LEU A 28 -19.71 -0.21 -13.92
C LEU A 28 -20.09 -1.45 -14.73
N GLY A 29 -21.07 -1.31 -15.62
CA GLY A 29 -21.54 -2.31 -16.55
C GLY A 29 -20.62 -2.53 -17.73
N VAL A 30 -19.77 -1.58 -18.14
CA VAL A 30 -18.73 -1.75 -19.17
C VAL A 30 -17.43 -2.26 -18.54
N LEU A 31 -17.10 -1.83 -17.32
CA LEU A 31 -16.14 -2.55 -16.46
C LEU A 31 -16.63 -3.98 -16.16
N GLY A 32 -17.94 -4.16 -16.10
CA GLY A 32 -18.64 -5.43 -15.91
C GLY A 32 -18.92 -6.22 -17.21
N ALA A 33 -18.93 -5.61 -18.39
CA ALA A 33 -19.25 -6.22 -19.70
C ALA A 33 -18.00 -6.40 -20.59
N ALA A 34 -16.91 -5.70 -20.30
CA ALA A 34 -15.57 -6.26 -20.43
C ALA A 34 -15.39 -7.51 -19.51
N GLY A 35 -16.31 -7.71 -18.56
CA GLY A 35 -16.44 -8.90 -17.71
C GLY A 35 -17.69 -9.77 -17.95
N SER A 36 -18.59 -9.48 -18.90
CA SER A 36 -19.80 -10.27 -19.14
C SER A 36 -20.55 -9.87 -20.43
N GLY A 37 -20.42 -10.68 -21.47
CA GLY A 37 -21.13 -10.46 -22.73
C GLY A 37 -20.77 -11.38 -23.89
N GLY A 38 -20.49 -12.66 -23.62
CA GLY A 38 -20.22 -13.70 -24.63
C GLY A 38 -20.30 -15.08 -23.98
N PHE A 39 -21.54 -15.53 -23.73
CA PHE A 39 -21.93 -16.36 -22.60
C PHE A 39 -21.44 -17.83 -22.61
N LEU A 40 -20.70 -18.32 -23.62
CA LEU A 40 -20.23 -19.73 -23.65
C LEU A 40 -18.84 -19.98 -24.29
N GLU A 41 -18.08 -18.96 -24.74
CA GLU A 41 -16.82 -19.20 -25.48
C GLU A 41 -15.51 -18.68 -24.81
N SER A 42 -15.57 -17.97 -23.67
CA SER A 42 -14.35 -17.36 -23.04
C SER A 42 -13.91 -18.03 -21.72
N PHE A 43 -14.12 -19.35 -21.62
CA PHE A 43 -14.08 -20.09 -20.34
C PHE A 43 -12.74 -20.35 -19.62
N PRO A 44 -11.58 -19.80 -20.03
CA PRO A 44 -10.40 -19.75 -19.14
C PRO A 44 -10.03 -18.35 -18.63
N THR A 45 -10.37 -17.29 -19.36
CA THR A 45 -9.78 -15.94 -19.15
C THR A 45 -10.57 -15.10 -18.15
N GLY A 46 -11.90 -15.19 -18.10
CA GLY A 46 -12.74 -14.44 -17.14
C GLY A 46 -12.62 -14.95 -15.70
N LEU A 47 -12.59 -16.26 -15.50
CA LEU A 47 -12.26 -16.89 -14.21
C LEU A 47 -10.83 -16.56 -13.78
N ALA A 48 -9.92 -16.46 -14.74
CA ALA A 48 -8.56 -16.07 -14.45
C ALA A 48 -8.45 -14.59 -14.05
N ALA A 49 -9.10 -13.68 -14.77
CA ALA A 49 -9.10 -12.26 -14.47
C ALA A 49 -9.74 -11.95 -13.11
N THR A 50 -10.89 -12.57 -12.80
CA THR A 50 -11.55 -12.41 -11.50
C THR A 50 -10.73 -12.97 -10.34
N ARG A 51 -10.02 -14.08 -10.56
CA ARG A 51 -9.10 -14.63 -9.55
C ARG A 51 -7.83 -13.78 -9.38
N VAL A 52 -7.25 -13.29 -10.47
CA VAL A 52 -6.12 -12.35 -10.43
C VAL A 52 -6.50 -11.08 -9.68
N ALA A 53 -7.67 -10.50 -9.97
CA ALA A 53 -8.14 -9.30 -9.30
C ALA A 53 -8.29 -9.54 -7.78
N ARG A 54 -8.89 -10.66 -7.37
CA ARG A 54 -9.00 -11.03 -5.96
C ARG A 54 -7.65 -11.28 -5.28
N ASP A 55 -6.69 -11.89 -5.98
CA ASP A 55 -5.35 -12.15 -5.44
C ASP A 55 -4.59 -10.84 -5.24
N ILE A 56 -4.71 -9.90 -6.18
CA ILE A 56 -4.16 -8.55 -6.06
C ILE A 56 -4.81 -7.82 -4.88
N THR A 57 -6.13 -7.88 -4.74
CA THR A 57 -6.83 -7.26 -3.60
C THR A 57 -6.39 -7.87 -2.26
N ALA A 58 -6.24 -9.20 -2.19
CA ALA A 58 -5.76 -9.87 -1.00
C ALA A 58 -4.31 -9.46 -0.67
N ALA A 59 -3.44 -9.42 -1.68
CA ALA A 59 -2.05 -8.96 -1.54
C ALA A 59 -1.97 -7.49 -1.08
N SER A 60 -2.80 -6.60 -1.62
CA SER A 60 -2.81 -5.19 -1.25
C SER A 60 -3.34 -4.96 0.16
N VAL A 61 -4.43 -5.63 0.54
CA VAL A 61 -4.96 -5.58 1.92
C VAL A 61 -3.92 -6.10 2.91
N TYR A 62 -3.21 -7.16 2.55
CA TYR A 62 -2.15 -7.71 3.38
C TYR A 62 -1.01 -6.72 3.60
N LEU A 63 -0.44 -6.15 2.52
CA LEU A 63 0.63 -5.16 2.62
C LEU A 63 0.19 -3.89 3.35
N GLN A 64 -1.05 -3.46 3.17
CA GLN A 64 -1.63 -2.34 3.92
C GLN A 64 -1.69 -2.66 5.42
N THR A 65 -2.21 -3.85 5.78
CA THR A 65 -2.30 -4.29 7.18
C THR A 65 -0.92 -4.41 7.81
N PHE A 66 0.07 -4.94 7.08
CA PHE A 66 1.45 -4.99 7.53
C PHE A 66 2.00 -3.58 7.79
N ASN A 67 1.74 -2.64 6.88
CA ASN A 67 2.18 -1.26 7.03
C ASN A 67 1.51 -0.53 8.20
N GLU A 68 0.26 -0.85 8.53
CA GLU A 68 -0.43 -0.34 9.71
C GLU A 68 0.12 -0.97 10.99
N TYR A 69 0.43 -2.26 10.98
CA TYR A 69 1.14 -2.92 12.07
C TYR A 69 2.51 -2.26 12.30
N ALA A 70 3.27 -2.02 11.23
CA ALA A 70 4.57 -1.39 11.30
C ALA A 70 4.50 0.04 11.84
N MET A 71 3.42 0.79 11.56
CA MET A 71 3.16 2.09 12.20
C MET A 71 2.94 2.01 13.71
N GLY A 72 2.42 0.89 14.20
CA GLY A 72 2.27 0.66 15.63
C GLY A 72 3.61 0.38 16.33
N LEU A 73 4.68 0.13 15.58
CA LEU A 73 6.00 -0.09 16.12
C LEU A 73 6.71 1.24 16.36
N ASN A 74 7.45 1.32 17.46
CA ASN A 74 8.26 2.50 17.76
C ASN A 74 9.51 2.50 16.87
N SER A 75 9.78 3.59 16.15
CA SER A 75 10.95 3.74 15.27
C SER A 75 12.29 3.43 15.96
N SER A 76 12.40 3.69 17.27
CA SER A 76 13.59 3.33 18.07
C SER A 76 13.82 1.83 18.25
N THR A 77 12.82 0.99 17.98
CA THR A 77 12.91 -0.48 18.06
C THR A 77 13.19 -1.13 16.71
N LEU A 78 13.03 -0.37 15.63
CA LEU A 78 13.28 -0.83 14.27
C LEU A 78 14.78 -0.76 13.98
N THR A 79 15.38 -1.91 13.71
CA THR A 79 16.79 -1.97 13.32
C THR A 79 16.87 -1.94 11.79
N ALA A 80 17.79 -1.13 11.26
CA ALA A 80 18.03 -1.08 9.82
C ALA A 80 18.53 -2.46 9.32
N GLY A 81 17.98 -2.91 8.20
CA GLY A 81 18.31 -4.22 7.65
C GLY A 81 17.24 -4.78 6.73
N THR A 82 17.50 -5.99 6.24
CA THR A 82 16.56 -6.74 5.40
C THR A 82 16.02 -7.93 6.19
N TYR A 83 14.70 -8.02 6.23
CA TYR A 83 13.96 -9.06 6.90
C TYR A 83 13.15 -9.83 5.88
N SER A 84 13.07 -11.14 6.04
CA SER A 84 12.25 -11.97 5.17
C SER A 84 11.43 -12.96 5.98
N ALA A 85 10.24 -13.25 5.46
CA ALA A 85 9.39 -14.31 5.97
C ALA A 85 8.82 -15.11 4.83
N THR A 86 8.68 -16.42 5.06
CA THR A 86 8.12 -17.38 4.12
C THR A 86 6.91 -18.06 4.75
N PRO A 87 5.99 -18.61 3.95
CA PRO A 87 4.86 -19.36 4.46
C PRO A 87 5.34 -20.51 5.35
N GLY A 88 4.78 -20.59 6.55
CA GLY A 88 4.91 -21.78 7.39
C GLY A 88 4.03 -22.91 6.86
N ALA A 89 4.33 -24.15 7.25
CA ALA A 89 3.55 -25.33 6.89
C ALA A 89 2.18 -25.42 7.61
N THR A 90 1.81 -24.41 8.39
CA THR A 90 0.62 -24.39 9.25
C THR A 90 -0.12 -23.07 9.14
N CYS A 91 -1.43 -23.13 9.39
CA CYS A 91 -2.38 -22.02 9.50
C CYS A 91 -2.08 -21.06 10.67
N SER A 92 -0.85 -20.56 10.75
CA SER A 92 -0.49 -19.54 11.71
C SER A 92 -1.21 -18.24 11.36
N THR A 93 -1.75 -17.56 12.37
CA THR A 93 -2.28 -16.21 12.25
C THR A 93 -1.19 -15.15 12.32
N THR A 94 0.03 -15.54 12.71
CA THR A 94 1.19 -14.68 12.86
C THR A 94 2.35 -15.13 11.99
N LEU A 95 3.04 -14.15 11.42
CA LEU A 95 4.21 -14.34 10.58
C LEU A 95 5.47 -14.03 11.40
N THR A 96 6.52 -14.83 11.23
CA THR A 96 7.79 -14.65 11.92
C THR A 96 8.86 -14.25 10.91
N PHE A 97 9.53 -13.12 11.14
CA PHE A 97 10.66 -12.70 10.33
C PHE A 97 11.95 -13.40 10.73
N THR A 98 12.82 -13.62 9.74
CA THR A 98 14.22 -13.99 9.92
C THR A 98 15.02 -12.79 10.43
N GLY A 99 14.85 -12.46 11.71
CA GLY A 99 15.55 -11.35 12.38
C GLY A 99 14.76 -10.76 13.54
N SER A 100 15.45 -10.28 14.57
CA SER A 100 14.84 -9.56 15.70
C SER A 100 14.55 -8.10 15.30
N GLY A 101 13.38 -7.57 15.64
CA GLY A 101 13.06 -6.14 15.52
C GLY A 101 11.68 -5.81 14.94
N LEU A 102 11.18 -6.60 13.99
CA LEU A 102 9.86 -6.39 13.36
C LEU A 102 8.69 -7.07 14.09
N GLY A 103 8.97 -7.86 15.12
CA GLY A 103 7.93 -8.63 15.83
C GLY A 103 7.23 -9.65 14.93
N ALA A 104 5.94 -9.87 15.20
CA ALA A 104 5.10 -10.83 14.49
C ALA A 104 3.85 -10.14 13.94
N PRO A 105 3.87 -9.65 12.68
CA PRO A 105 2.67 -9.13 12.05
C PRO A 105 1.66 -10.26 11.78
N PRO A 106 0.39 -9.92 11.48
CA PRO A 106 -0.54 -10.90 10.96
C PRO A 106 0.05 -11.59 9.72
N ALA A 107 -0.15 -12.90 9.61
CA ALA A 107 0.22 -13.67 8.44
C ALA A 107 -0.90 -13.59 7.38
N PRO A 108 -0.57 -13.60 6.07
CA PRO A 108 -1.57 -13.93 5.08
C PRO A 108 -1.98 -15.38 5.31
N PRO A 109 -3.26 -15.74 5.15
CA PRO A 109 -3.68 -17.13 5.26
C PRO A 109 -2.86 -18.02 4.29
N GLY A 110 -2.08 -18.94 4.86
CA GLY A 110 -1.29 -19.93 4.12
C GLY A 110 -2.08 -21.21 3.80
N PRO A 111 -1.50 -22.14 3.01
CA PRO A 111 -2.15 -23.42 2.73
C PRO A 111 -2.00 -24.43 3.90
N PRO A 112 -3.01 -25.27 4.22
CA PRO A 112 -4.44 -25.21 3.91
C PRO A 112 -5.27 -24.90 5.17
N CYS A 113 -5.79 -23.68 5.28
CA CYS A 113 -6.89 -23.37 6.20
C CYS A 113 -8.19 -23.42 5.41
N ASN A 114 -9.27 -24.00 5.94
CA ASN A 114 -10.54 -24.28 5.24
C ASN A 114 -11.32 -23.07 4.64
N TYR A 115 -10.65 -21.97 4.30
CA TYR A 115 -11.17 -20.85 3.54
C TYR A 115 -11.21 -21.19 2.04
N PRO A 116 -12.34 -20.91 1.36
CA PRO A 116 -12.52 -21.19 -0.06
C PRO A 116 -11.61 -20.36 -1.00
N TYR A 117 -10.84 -19.42 -0.46
CA TYR A 117 -9.94 -18.54 -1.20
C TYR A 117 -8.67 -18.27 -0.39
N GLN A 118 -7.49 -18.52 -0.98
CA GLN A 118 -6.19 -18.31 -0.34
C GLN A 118 -5.20 -17.67 -1.30
N LEU A 119 -4.47 -16.67 -0.81
CA LEU A 119 -3.34 -16.09 -1.52
C LEU A 119 -2.16 -17.06 -1.43
N ASN A 120 -1.71 -17.58 -2.56
CA ASN A 120 -0.50 -18.42 -2.62
C ASN A 120 0.76 -17.54 -2.56
N TRP A 121 0.96 -16.88 -1.42
CA TRP A 121 2.14 -16.07 -1.16
C TRP A 121 3.39 -16.95 -0.98
N GLN A 122 4.55 -16.38 -1.25
CA GLN A 122 5.82 -17.09 -1.31
C GLN A 122 6.83 -16.49 -0.34
N THR A 123 6.90 -15.16 -0.31
CA THR A 123 7.83 -14.43 0.55
C THR A 123 7.29 -13.04 0.81
N LEU A 124 7.44 -12.56 2.04
CA LEU A 124 7.35 -11.16 2.39
C LEU A 124 8.78 -10.70 2.72
N THR A 125 9.29 -9.74 1.96
CA THR A 125 10.56 -9.08 2.22
C THR A 125 10.29 -7.68 2.73
N VAL A 126 10.99 -7.28 3.78
CA VAL A 126 10.89 -5.96 4.37
C VAL A 126 12.28 -5.39 4.49
N VAL A 127 12.51 -4.22 3.90
CA VAL A 127 13.76 -3.48 4.01
C VAL A 127 13.50 -2.26 4.88
N ILE A 128 14.21 -2.20 6.01
CA ILE A 128 14.22 -1.06 6.90
C ILE A 128 15.47 -0.25 6.61
N ASP A 129 15.24 0.94 6.11
CA ASP A 129 16.28 1.89 5.75
C ASP A 129 16.86 2.55 7.01
N PRO A 130 18.15 2.96 7.01
CA PRO A 130 18.71 3.73 8.11
C PRO A 130 17.88 5.00 8.38
N PRO A 131 17.75 5.42 9.66
CA PRO A 131 16.95 6.58 10.02
C PRO A 131 17.42 7.84 9.31
N TRP A 132 16.46 8.60 8.82
CA TRP A 132 16.63 9.91 8.22
C TRP A 132 16.39 10.96 9.29
N TYR A 133 17.38 11.81 9.54
CA TYR A 133 17.29 12.80 10.60
C TYR A 133 16.87 14.16 10.05
N ALA A 134 16.14 14.92 10.87
CA ALA A 134 15.84 16.31 10.56
C ALA A 134 17.16 17.07 10.34
N CYS A 135 17.25 17.72 9.19
CA CYS A 135 18.45 18.39 8.75
C CYS A 135 18.17 19.88 8.65
N PHE A 136 19.04 20.66 9.28
CA PHE A 136 18.83 22.09 9.45
C PHE A 136 19.90 22.91 8.74
N ASN A 137 19.49 24.04 8.16
CA ASN A 137 20.41 25.00 7.60
C ASN A 137 20.99 25.87 8.73
N THR A 138 22.31 25.93 8.80
CA THR A 138 23.06 26.81 9.71
C THR A 138 23.69 28.01 8.97
N SER A 139 23.66 28.03 7.64
CA SER A 139 24.14 29.12 6.79
C SER A 139 23.03 30.17 6.61
N GLY A 140 23.15 31.27 7.36
CA GLY A 140 22.10 32.25 7.58
C GLY A 140 21.80 33.23 6.43
N THR A 141 21.60 32.78 5.20
CA THR A 141 21.15 33.68 4.11
C THR A 141 20.24 33.00 3.06
N PRO A 142 19.05 33.58 2.76
CA PRO A 142 18.36 34.68 3.45
C PRO A 142 17.48 34.18 4.60
N LEU A 143 17.37 35.01 5.64
CA LEU A 143 16.57 34.89 6.86
C LEU A 143 15.18 34.24 6.68
N PRO A 144 14.72 33.47 7.69
CA PRO A 144 14.94 33.72 9.11
C PRO A 144 15.94 32.79 9.82
N CYS A 145 16.68 31.94 9.12
CA CYS A 145 17.49 30.90 9.74
C CYS A 145 18.79 31.47 10.32
N THR A 146 19.06 31.23 11.61
CA THR A 146 20.30 31.63 12.28
C THR A 146 20.93 30.46 13.02
N ALA A 147 22.19 30.57 13.45
CA ALA A 147 22.85 29.53 14.24
C ALA A 147 22.13 29.21 15.57
N THR A 148 21.38 30.18 16.11
CA THR A 148 20.57 30.04 17.33
C THR A 148 19.11 29.69 17.07
N ALA A 149 18.62 29.87 15.84
CA ALA A 149 17.30 29.46 15.38
C ALA A 149 17.40 28.80 13.99
N PRO A 150 17.92 27.55 13.94
CA PRO A 150 18.15 26.86 12.68
C PRO A 150 16.82 26.44 12.04
N CYS A 151 16.67 26.61 10.73
CA CYS A 151 15.45 26.19 10.03
C CYS A 151 15.57 24.76 9.52
N PHE A 152 14.50 23.99 9.67
CA PHE A 152 14.36 22.70 9.02
C PHE A 152 14.41 22.88 7.50
N VAL A 153 15.16 22.00 6.82
CA VAL A 153 15.29 22.00 5.36
C VAL A 153 14.69 20.72 4.78
N LYS A 154 15.17 19.58 5.27
CA LYS A 154 14.86 18.25 4.75
C LYS A 154 15.15 17.20 5.81
N TYR A 155 14.68 15.98 5.61
CA TYR A 155 15.28 14.82 6.27
C TYR A 155 16.45 14.32 5.44
N SER A 156 17.53 13.89 6.09
CA SER A 156 18.72 13.36 5.42
C SER A 156 19.37 12.27 6.26
N LYS A 157 20.02 11.31 5.60
CA LYS A 157 20.85 10.27 6.25
C LYS A 157 22.24 10.79 6.65
N ALA A 158 22.68 11.91 6.08
CA ALA A 158 24.00 12.47 6.32
C ALA A 158 23.98 14.01 6.26
N SER A 159 24.86 14.64 7.03
CA SER A 159 25.17 16.06 6.90
C SER A 159 25.92 16.33 5.58
N ASP A 160 25.65 17.47 4.97
CA ASP A 160 26.33 17.98 3.78
C ASP A 160 26.69 19.46 3.96
N SER A 161 27.31 20.08 2.95
CA SER A 161 27.72 21.49 3.00
C SER A 161 26.56 22.48 3.15
N SER A 162 25.32 22.05 2.91
CA SER A 162 24.11 22.87 2.98
C SER A 162 23.25 22.58 4.21
N CYS A 163 23.58 21.55 4.99
CA CYS A 163 22.64 20.99 5.94
C CYS A 163 23.33 20.09 6.98
N ASN A 164 23.05 20.33 8.27
CA ASN A 164 23.53 19.48 9.36
C ASN A 164 22.40 18.62 9.92
N THR A 165 22.56 17.30 9.91
CA THR A 165 21.59 16.36 10.49
C THR A 165 21.68 16.38 12.01
N ASP A 166 20.55 16.59 12.68
CA ASP A 166 20.46 16.57 14.14
C ASP A 166 19.86 15.24 14.61
N THR A 167 20.70 14.34 15.13
CA THR A 167 20.29 13.02 15.61
C THR A 167 19.55 13.07 16.95
N THR A 168 19.43 14.24 17.57
CA THR A 168 18.67 14.45 18.81
C THR A 168 17.22 14.87 18.54
N LYS A 169 16.88 15.14 17.28
CA LYS A 169 15.53 15.52 16.83
C LYS A 169 14.80 14.31 16.27
N GLU A 170 13.57 14.54 15.83
CA GLU A 170 12.75 13.55 15.12
C GLU A 170 13.51 12.90 13.96
N SER A 171 13.24 11.61 13.76
CA SER A 171 13.83 10.80 12.70
C SER A 171 12.74 10.07 11.96
N LEU A 172 12.87 9.95 10.64
CA LEU A 172 12.00 9.11 9.83
C LEU A 172 12.70 7.80 9.48
N VAL A 173 12.00 6.68 9.61
CA VAL A 173 12.46 5.37 9.15
C VAL A 173 11.64 4.99 7.91
N LEU A 174 12.31 4.70 6.80
CA LEU A 174 11.64 4.15 5.62
C LEU A 174 11.55 2.63 5.76
N ILE A 175 10.34 2.11 5.59
CA ILE A 175 10.06 0.69 5.45
C ILE A 175 9.57 0.44 4.03
N ASP A 176 10.34 -0.34 3.27
CA ASP A 176 9.93 -0.92 1.99
C ASP A 176 9.45 -2.35 2.25
N ALA A 177 8.17 -2.63 1.95
CA ALA A 177 7.57 -3.94 2.10
C ALA A 177 7.18 -4.53 0.74
N LYS A 178 7.74 -5.70 0.43
CA LYS A 178 7.54 -6.41 -0.83
C LYS A 178 6.94 -7.78 -0.61
N LEU A 179 5.73 -8.00 -1.11
CA LEU A 179 5.04 -9.28 -1.09
C LEU A 179 5.18 -9.98 -2.44
N ALA A 180 5.73 -11.19 -2.44
CA ALA A 180 5.75 -12.09 -3.57
C ALA A 180 4.66 -13.17 -3.41
N TRP A 181 3.87 -13.39 -4.46
CA TRP A 181 2.89 -14.47 -4.53
C TRP A 181 2.83 -15.09 -5.93
N GLN A 182 2.10 -16.20 -6.04
CA GLN A 182 1.86 -16.86 -7.29
C GLN A 182 0.37 -16.99 -7.56
N TYR A 183 -0.03 -16.67 -8.77
CA TYR A 183 -1.35 -16.99 -9.28
C TYR A 183 -1.25 -18.18 -10.23
N CYS A 184 -1.93 -19.28 -9.92
CA CYS A 184 -1.91 -20.50 -10.73
C CYS A 184 -3.23 -20.66 -11.50
N PRO A 185 -3.38 -20.08 -12.70
CA PRO A 185 -4.58 -20.27 -13.53
C PRO A 185 -4.82 -21.73 -13.91
N ARG A 186 -3.75 -22.54 -13.92
CA ARG A 186 -3.77 -23.99 -14.17
C ARG A 186 -2.86 -24.69 -13.16
N PRO A 187 -3.11 -25.98 -12.84
CA PRO A 187 -2.30 -26.74 -11.88
C PRO A 187 -0.80 -26.81 -12.21
N THR A 188 -0.46 -26.67 -13.49
CA THR A 188 0.90 -26.83 -14.01
C THR A 188 1.56 -25.53 -14.46
N ALA A 189 0.86 -24.39 -14.36
CA ALA A 189 1.38 -23.09 -14.79
C ALA A 189 1.00 -22.02 -13.77
N CYS A 190 1.99 -21.60 -12.99
CA CYS A 190 1.87 -20.52 -12.02
C CYS A 190 2.62 -19.28 -12.50
N VAL A 191 2.02 -18.12 -12.26
CA VAL A 191 2.58 -16.82 -12.62
C VAL A 191 2.99 -16.12 -11.33
N ALA A 192 4.29 -15.84 -11.19
CA ALA A 192 4.81 -15.05 -10.09
C ALA A 192 4.38 -13.57 -10.23
N ARG A 193 4.05 -12.97 -9.08
CA ARG A 193 3.65 -11.59 -8.94
C ARG A 193 4.31 -11.00 -7.69
N THR A 194 4.55 -9.70 -7.75
CA THR A 194 5.09 -8.93 -6.64
C THR A 194 4.30 -7.64 -6.49
N LEU A 195 4.12 -7.21 -5.26
CA LEU A 195 3.56 -5.92 -4.88
C LEU A 195 4.51 -5.31 -3.87
N GLU A 196 4.76 -4.03 -3.99
CA GLU A 196 5.73 -3.28 -3.22
C GLU A 196 5.04 -2.05 -2.67
N MET A 197 5.36 -1.70 -1.42
CA MET A 197 4.75 -0.57 -0.74
C MET A 197 5.76 0.04 0.22
N ASP A 198 6.05 1.31 0.00
CA ASP A 198 6.94 2.12 0.81
C ASP A 198 6.17 2.93 1.85
N ARG A 199 6.73 3.06 3.05
CA ARG A 199 6.18 3.92 4.09
C ARG A 199 7.26 4.54 4.98
N PHE A 200 7.14 5.84 5.21
CA PHE A 200 7.91 6.54 6.24
C PHE A 200 7.19 6.47 7.59
N LEU A 201 7.94 6.09 8.64
CA LEU A 201 7.51 6.08 10.03
C LEU A 201 8.25 7.18 10.81
N PRO A 202 7.58 7.95 11.67
CA PRO A 202 8.21 8.93 12.57
C PRO A 202 8.91 8.31 13.79
#